data_AF-M9M3B5-F1
#
_entry.id   AF-M9M3B5-F1
#
_cell.length_a   1.000
_cell.length_b   1.000
_cell.length_c   1.000
_cell.angle_alpha   90.00
_cell.angle_beta   90.00
_cell.angle_gamma   90.00
#
_symmetry.space_group_name_H-M   'P 1'
#
loop_
_entity.id
_entity.type
_entity.pdbx_description
1 polymer ?
#
loop_
_entity_poly.entity_id
_entity_poly.type
_entity_poly.pdbx_seq_one_letter_code
_entity_poly.pdbx_strand_id
1 'polypeptide(L)' 'MDNIRQVQPHPEQDKAKACSWILRESGSGTRSYSEQFIRELGVEPKRTYVFNSSQGGKEAVLAGLGITLLSRWVIHSRPW' A
#
# COMPACT_ATOMS: atom_id res chain seq x y z
N MET A 1 23.82 20.19 7.62
CA MET A 1 24.22 18.76 7.60
C MET A 1 23.06 18.00 8.20
N ASP A 2 22.08 17.69 7.35
CA ASP A 2 20.78 17.22 7.80
C ASP A 2 20.87 15.79 8.32
N ASN A 3 20.54 15.64 9.59
CA ASN A 3 20.51 14.39 10.31
C ASN A 3 19.32 13.56 9.82
N ILE A 4 19.49 12.83 8.72
CA ILE A 4 18.55 11.80 8.29
C ILE A 4 18.61 10.70 9.35
N ARG A 5 17.70 10.78 10.33
CA ARG A 5 17.44 9.72 11.30
C ARG A 5 17.29 8.43 10.51
N GLN A 6 18.21 7.48 10.71
CA GLN A 6 18.02 6.14 10.19
C GLN A 6 16.71 5.61 10.77
N VAL A 7 15.70 5.49 9.91
CA VAL A 7 14.43 4.88 10.26
C VAL A 7 14.73 3.41 10.53
N GLN A 8 14.75 3.03 11.81
CA GLN A 8 14.88 1.63 12.17
C GLN A 8 13.72 0.83 11.57
N PRO A 9 13.96 -0.38 11.05
CA PRO A 9 12.90 -1.18 10.48
C PRO A 9 11.86 -1.51 11.55
N HIS A 10 10.61 -1.15 11.29
CA HIS A 10 9.49 -1.45 12.18
C HIS A 10 8.99 -2.87 11.86
N PRO A 11 8.64 -3.73 12.83
CA PRO A 11 8.20 -5.12 12.58
C PRO A 11 7.02 -5.25 11.59
N GLU A 12 6.22 -4.21 11.40
CA GLU A 12 5.18 -4.16 10.36
C GLU A 12 5.72 -4.10 8.93
N GLN A 13 6.92 -3.56 8.72
CA GLN A 13 7.58 -3.51 7.41
C GLN A 13 7.97 -4.92 6.94
N ASP A 14 8.37 -5.80 7.85
CA ASP A 14 8.69 -7.19 7.50
C ASP A 14 7.44 -8.00 7.16
N LYS A 15 6.30 -7.70 7.79
CA LYS A 15 5.00 -8.24 7.34
C LYS A 15 4.65 -7.79 5.93
N ALA A 16 4.88 -6.51 5.60
CA ALA A 16 4.56 -5.97 4.27
C ALA A 16 5.36 -6.66 3.14
N LYS A 17 6.60 -7.09 3.42
CA LYS A 17 7.42 -7.91 2.49
C LYS A 17 6.83 -9.29 2.22
N ALA A 18 6.14 -9.87 3.20
CA ALA A 18 5.60 -11.22 3.11
C ALA A 18 4.13 -11.28 2.61
N CYS A 19 3.50 -10.14 2.35
CA CYS A 19 2.08 -10.04 1.98
C CYS A 19 1.86 -9.81 0.48
N SER A 20 0.66 -10.18 0.02
CA SER A 20 0.14 -9.76 -1.29
C SER A 20 -0.25 -8.28 -1.24
N TRP A 21 -0.01 -7.57 -2.33
CA TRP A 21 -0.32 -6.15 -2.46
C TRP A 21 -1.51 -5.92 -3.38
N ILE A 22 -2.38 -5.01 -2.96
CA ILE A 22 -3.56 -4.58 -3.70
C ILE A 22 -3.30 -3.14 -4.13
N LEU A 23 -3.13 -2.96 -5.42
CA LEU A 23 -2.75 -1.70 -6.04
C LEU A 23 -3.90 -1.13 -6.87
N ARG A 24 -3.84 0.18 -7.10
CA ARG A 24 -4.74 0.85 -8.03
C ARG A 24 -4.32 0.61 -9.48
N GLU A 25 -5.24 0.89 -10.39
CA GLU A 25 -5.02 0.90 -11.83
C GLU A 25 -3.88 1.84 -12.25
N SER A 26 -3.22 1.49 -13.35
CA SER A 26 -2.19 2.31 -13.98
C SER A 26 -2.77 3.69 -14.34
N GLY A 27 -1.96 4.74 -14.14
CA GLY A 27 -2.39 6.12 -14.35
C GLY A 27 -3.09 6.77 -13.15
N SER A 28 -3.43 6.02 -12.10
CA SER A 28 -3.92 6.64 -10.85
C SER A 28 -2.76 7.22 -10.03
N GLY A 29 -2.95 8.40 -9.45
CA GLY A 29 -1.93 9.01 -8.57
C GLY A 29 -1.59 8.15 -7.36
N THR A 30 -2.58 7.43 -6.81
CA THR A 30 -2.36 6.49 -5.71
C THR A 30 -1.50 5.30 -6.14
N ARG A 31 -1.63 4.80 -7.38
CA ARG A 31 -0.77 3.74 -7.91
C ARG A 31 0.68 4.19 -7.98
N SER A 32 0.94 5.36 -8.58
CA SER A 32 2.30 5.90 -8.68
C SER A 32 2.97 6.05 -7.32
N TYR A 33 2.22 6.55 -6.33
CA TYR A 33 2.73 6.67 -4.97
C TYR A 33 2.97 5.31 -4.30
N SER A 34 2.08 4.34 -4.51
CA SER A 34 2.23 2.98 -3.97
C SER A 34 3.47 2.29 -4.52
N GLU A 35 3.71 2.38 -5.83
CA GLU A 35 4.90 1.80 -6.46
C GLU A 35 6.19 2.45 -5.98
N GLN A 36 6.19 3.77 -5.83
CA GLN A 36 7.32 4.48 -5.24
C GLN A 36 7.59 4.01 -3.81
N PHE A 37 6.55 3.95 -2.98
CA PHE A 37 6.67 3.54 -1.59
C PHE A 37 7.17 2.10 -1.44
N ILE A 38 6.63 1.16 -2.21
CA ILE A 38 7.08 -0.24 -2.21
C ILE A 38 8.56 -0.34 -2.59
N ARG A 39 8.98 0.40 -3.61
CA ARG A 39 10.38 0.45 -4.07
C ARG A 39 11.29 1.05 -3.00
N GLU A 40 10.89 2.16 -2.37
CA GLU A 40 11.66 2.81 -1.30
C GLU A 40 11.81 1.94 -0.05
N LEU A 41 10.80 1.13 0.26
CA LEU A 41 10.86 0.14 1.33
C LEU A 41 11.71 -1.09 0.99
N GLY A 42 12.16 -1.24 -0.27
CA GLY A 42 12.83 -2.46 -0.74
C GLY A 42 11.96 -3.71 -0.58
N VAL A 43 10.65 -3.55 -0.72
CA VAL A 43 9.68 -4.64 -0.61
C VAL A 43 9.49 -5.29 -1.97
N GLU A 44 9.63 -6.61 -2.03
CA GLU A 44 9.18 -7.40 -3.17
C GLU A 44 7.85 -8.08 -2.84
N PRO A 45 6.72 -7.62 -3.42
CA PRO A 45 5.42 -8.24 -3.20
C PRO A 45 5.41 -9.71 -3.64
N LYS A 46 4.86 -10.60 -2.81
CA LYS A 46 4.63 -12.01 -3.24
C LYS A 46 3.66 -12.13 -4.40
N ARG A 47 2.68 -11.25 -4.45
CA ARG A 47 1.65 -11.17 -5.49
C ARG A 47 1.07 -9.76 -5.50
N THR A 48 0.61 -9.33 -6.67
CA THR A 48 -0.05 -8.05 -6.86
C THR A 48 -1.44 -8.25 -7.46
N TYR A 49 -2.44 -7.57 -6.90
CA TYR A 49 -3.78 -7.43 -7.46
C TYR A 49 -4.00 -5.98 -7.88
N VAL A 50 -4.81 -5.76 -8.92
CA VAL A 50 -5.09 -4.41 -9.45
C VAL A 50 -6.59 -4.16 -9.45
N PHE A 51 -7.01 -3.06 -8.82
CA PHE A 51 -8.41 -2.62 -8.76
C PHE A 51 -8.55 -1.19 -9.28
N ASN A 52 -9.62 -0.91 -10.00
CA ASN A 52 -9.89 0.39 -10.62
C ASN A 52 -10.61 1.39 -9.71
N SER A 53 -10.84 1.03 -8.45
CA SER A 53 -11.52 1.89 -7.48
C SER A 53 -10.97 1.69 -6.07
N SER A 54 -11.03 2.76 -5.27
CA SER A 54 -10.68 2.68 -3.85
C SER A 54 -11.58 1.73 -3.07
N GLN A 55 -12.86 1.61 -3.47
CA GLN A 55 -13.82 0.71 -2.83
C GLN A 55 -13.47 -0.77 -3.11
N GLY A 56 -13.13 -1.11 -4.36
CA GLY A 56 -12.68 -2.46 -4.69
C GLY A 56 -11.39 -2.83 -3.95
N GLY A 57 -10.45 -1.88 -3.82
CA GLY A 57 -9.25 -2.06 -3.00
C GLY A 57 -9.58 -2.34 -1.52
N LYS A 58 -10.53 -1.61 -0.94
CA LYS A 58 -11.03 -1.80 0.43
C LYS A 58 -11.66 -3.18 0.63
N GLU A 59 -12.57 -3.59 -0.25
CA GLU A 59 -13.27 -4.87 -0.17
C GLU A 59 -12.30 -6.05 -0.31
N ALA A 60 -11.31 -5.94 -1.20
CA ALA A 60 -10.27 -6.95 -1.34
C ALA A 60 -9.42 -7.12 -0.08
N VAL A 61 -9.11 -6.04 0.64
CA VAL A 61 -8.44 -6.12 1.95
C VAL A 61 -9.32 -6.86 2.96
N LEU A 62 -10.62 -6.52 3.04
CA LEU A 62 -11.56 -7.16 3.96
C LEU A 62 -11.74 -8.66 3.67
N ALA A 63 -11.70 -9.04 2.40
CA ALA A 63 -11.74 -10.43 1.96
C ALA A 63 -10.41 -11.18 2.16
N GLY A 64 -9.38 -10.53 2.70
CA GLY A 64 -8.10 -11.16 3.04
C GLY A 64 -7.15 -11.35 1.85
N LEU A 65 -7.35 -10.64 0.74
CA LEU A 65 -6.50 -10.78 -0.44
C LEU A 65 -5.10 -10.18 -0.24
N GLY A 66 -4.93 -9.28 0.73
CA GLY A 66 -3.65 -8.64 1.00
C GLY A 66 -3.77 -7.27 1.67
N ILE A 67 -2.74 -6.46 1.48
CA ILE A 67 -2.65 -5.09 2.00
C ILE A 67 -2.70 -4.07 0.86
N THR A 68 -3.13 -2.84 1.16
CA THR A 68 -3.21 -1.75 0.18
C THR A 68 -2.71 -0.45 0.79
N LEU A 69 -2.27 0.48 -0.06
CA LEU A 69 -1.95 1.85 0.35
C LEU A 69 -3.07 2.78 -0.11
N LEU A 70 -3.71 3.46 0.84
CA LEU A 70 -4.80 4.40 0.58
C LEU A 70 -4.55 5.72 1.30
N SER A 71 -5.04 6.81 0.72
CA SER A 71 -5.09 8.09 1.41
C SER A 71 -5.99 8.00 2.63
N ARG A 72 -5.56 8.60 3.74
CA ARG A 72 -6.38 8.70 4.97
C ARG A 72 -7.75 9.31 4.70
N TRP A 73 -7.87 10.23 3.75
CA TRP A 73 -9.15 10.83 3.35
C TRP A 73 -10.11 9.81 2.74
N VAL A 74 -9.60 8.83 1.99
CA VAL A 74 -10.42 7.77 1.38
C VAL A 74 -11.00 6.84 2.46
N ILE A 75 -10.33 6.70 3.59
CA ILE A 75 -10.84 5.93 4.74
C ILE A 75 -11.96 6.70 5.45
N HIS A 76 -11.88 8.03 5.54
CA HIS A 76 -12.85 8.84 6.28
C HIS A 76 -13.99 9.42 5.44
N SER A 77 -13.81 9.53 4.11
CA SER A 77 -14.79 10.18 3.21
C SER A 77 -16.11 9.42 3.11
N ARG A 78 -16.10 8.13 3.41
CA ARG A 78 -17.30 7.34 3.69
C ARG A 78 -17.02 6.38 4.84
N PRO A 79 -17.70 6.52 5.99
CA PRO A 79 -17.75 5.44 6.95
C PRO A 79 -18.42 4.24 6.28
N TRP A 80 -17.88 3.07 6.62
CA TRP A 80 -18.33 1.75 6.20
C TRP A 80 -19.77 1.51 6.65
#